data_AF-A0A848GNL4-F1
#
_entry.id   AF-A0A848GNL4-F1
#
_cell.length_a   1.000
_cell.length_b   1.000
_cell.length_c   1.000
_cell.angle_alpha   90.00
_cell.angle_beta   90.00
_cell.angle_gamma   90.00
#
_symmetry.space_group_name_H-M   'P 1'
#
loop_
_entity.id
_entity.type
_entity.pdbx_description
1 polymer ?
#
loop_
_entity_poly.entity_id
_entity_poly.type
_entity_poly.pdbx_seq_one_letter_code
_entity_poly.pdbx_strand_id
1 'polypeptide(L)'
;MKKQIVWKSLWHCMLMVTWLLLGITVSAQRHEPRQQAKEPDWVTMMDDPNVNFFVIEKSFNDFWKGKELPVEEDEILDVKKNTERKRRFLGIFKRKESEAEREREEDARKYAFAYKKYQWWRRQVLPYVQPDGSILSNEKQVQIWQQQKQLKTNIQEKQAKDKKEQEKKNDNSGKKW
;
A
#
# COMPACT_ATOMS: atom_id res chain seq x y z
N MET A 1 27.77 -70.86 -12.68
CA MET A 1 26.64 -70.53 -11.76
C MET A 1 26.63 -69.02 -11.50
N LYS A 2 25.77 -68.26 -12.18
CA LYS A 2 25.62 -66.79 -12.01
C LYS A 2 24.13 -66.44 -12.07
N LYS A 3 23.39 -66.64 -10.97
CA LYS A 3 21.95 -66.28 -10.89
C LYS A 3 21.58 -65.40 -9.69
N GLN A 4 22.54 -65.05 -8.84
CA GLN A 4 22.27 -64.35 -7.56
C GLN A 4 22.35 -62.81 -7.66
N ILE A 5 22.96 -62.26 -8.72
CA ILE A 5 23.28 -60.83 -8.80
C ILE A 5 22.11 -59.99 -9.34
N VAL A 6 21.31 -60.53 -10.26
CA VAL A 6 20.22 -59.78 -10.90
C VAL A 6 19.03 -59.57 -9.95
N TRP A 7 18.81 -60.50 -9.01
CA TRP A 7 17.64 -60.47 -8.14
C TRP A 7 17.71 -59.38 -7.06
N LYS A 8 18.92 -59.09 -6.56
CA LYS A 8 19.14 -57.98 -5.61
C LYS A 8 18.92 -56.61 -6.25
N SER A 9 19.28 -56.45 -7.52
CA SER A 9 19.08 -55.20 -8.27
C SER A 9 17.58 -54.91 -8.51
N LEU A 10 16.81 -55.94 -8.86
CA LEU A 10 15.35 -55.82 -9.01
C LEU A 10 14.63 -55.49 -7.69
N TRP A 11 15.12 -56.03 -6.57
CA TRP A 11 14.56 -55.75 -5.24
C TRP A 11 14.85 -54.31 -4.78
N HIS A 12 16.04 -53.77 -5.10
CA HIS A 12 16.36 -52.36 -4.85
C HIS A 12 15.57 -51.40 -5.74
N CYS A 13 15.33 -51.75 -7.02
CA CYS A 13 14.45 -50.96 -7.89
C CYS A 13 13.00 -50.94 -7.38
N MET A 14 12.48 -52.08 -6.91
CA MET A 14 11.14 -52.13 -6.29
C MET A 14 11.05 -51.28 -5.02
N LEU A 15 12.08 -51.30 -4.15
CA LEU A 15 12.13 -50.48 -2.94
C LEU A 15 12.20 -48.96 -3.24
N MET A 16 12.95 -48.56 -4.27
CA MET A 16 13.04 -47.15 -4.68
C MET A 16 11.74 -46.62 -5.28
N VAL A 17 10.99 -47.44 -6.05
CA VAL A 17 9.69 -47.04 -6.61
C VAL A 17 8.64 -46.86 -5.52
N THR A 18 8.66 -47.70 -4.47
CA THR A 18 7.74 -47.54 -3.33
C THR A 18 8.01 -46.29 -2.49
N TRP A 19 9.27 -45.86 -2.35
CA TRP A 19 9.60 -44.62 -1.64
C TRP A 19 9.18 -43.35 -2.40
N LEU A 20 9.14 -43.41 -3.73
CA LEU A 20 8.72 -42.27 -4.56
C LEU A 20 7.20 -42.01 -4.50
N LEU A 21 6.39 -43.01 -4.15
CA LEU A 21 4.93 -42.93 -4.13
C LEU A 21 4.33 -42.49 -2.78
N LEU A 22 5.13 -42.42 -1.71
CA LEU A 22 4.68 -42.01 -0.37
C LEU A 22 4.76 -40.48 -0.12
N GLY A 23 5.26 -39.70 -1.09
CA GLY A 23 5.53 -38.27 -0.94
C GLY A 23 4.39 -37.30 -1.27
N ILE A 24 3.23 -37.76 -1.74
CA ILE A 24 2.13 -36.88 -2.16
C ILE A 24 0.98 -36.97 -1.17
N THR A 25 1.18 -36.44 0.03
CA THR A 25 0.06 -35.95 0.84
C THR A 25 0.17 -34.44 0.90
N VAL A 26 -0.41 -33.79 -0.12
CA VAL A 26 -0.67 -32.35 -0.06
C VAL A 26 -1.75 -32.15 1.00
N SER A 27 -1.32 -31.78 2.21
CA SER A 27 -2.20 -31.28 3.25
C SER A 27 -2.81 -29.97 2.76
N ALA A 28 -3.96 -30.05 2.09
CA ALA A 28 -4.82 -28.90 1.90
C ALA A 28 -5.21 -28.43 3.31
N GLN A 29 -4.58 -27.36 3.78
CA GLN A 29 -4.90 -26.71 5.05
C GLN A 29 -6.38 -26.31 4.97
N ARG A 30 -7.26 -27.09 5.63
CA ARG A 30 -8.61 -26.65 5.96
C ARG A 30 -8.44 -25.45 6.88
N HIS A 31 -8.55 -24.26 6.30
CA HIS A 31 -8.85 -23.06 7.05
C HIS A 31 -10.26 -23.23 7.61
N GLU A 32 -10.35 -23.66 8.86
CA GLU A 32 -11.52 -23.38 9.69
C GLU A 32 -11.80 -21.87 9.58
N PRO A 33 -13.04 -21.44 9.26
CA PRO A 33 -13.38 -20.03 9.33
C PRO A 33 -13.31 -19.62 10.79
N ARG A 34 -12.13 -19.15 11.23
CA ARG A 34 -11.99 -18.38 12.47
C ARG A 34 -13.12 -17.38 12.44
N GLN A 35 -14.01 -17.42 13.43
CA GLN A 35 -15.06 -16.43 13.60
C GLN A 35 -14.39 -15.06 13.46
N GLN A 36 -14.59 -14.44 12.30
CA GLN A 36 -13.90 -13.21 11.95
C GLN A 36 -14.47 -12.17 12.89
N ALA A 37 -13.68 -11.80 13.90
CA ALA A 37 -13.98 -10.63 14.70
C ALA A 37 -14.29 -9.51 13.72
N LYS A 38 -15.52 -8.97 13.80
CA LYS A 38 -16.06 -7.99 12.85
C LYS A 38 -14.98 -6.95 12.57
N GLU A 39 -14.55 -6.87 11.31
CA GLU A 39 -13.54 -5.91 10.91
C GLU A 39 -14.02 -4.50 11.23
N PRO A 40 -13.13 -3.59 11.65
CA PRO A 40 -13.54 -2.25 12.01
C PRO A 40 -14.07 -1.53 10.78
N ASP A 41 -15.12 -0.72 10.98
CA ASP A 41 -15.90 -0.13 9.89
C ASP A 41 -15.02 0.64 8.88
N TRP A 42 -14.00 1.36 9.35
CA TRP A 42 -13.08 2.11 8.48
C TRP A 42 -12.29 1.23 7.48
N VAL A 43 -12.01 -0.04 7.82
CA VAL A 43 -11.33 -0.98 6.91
C VAL A 43 -12.27 -1.38 5.79
N THR A 44 -13.51 -1.71 6.13
CA THR A 44 -14.53 -2.11 5.15
C THR A 44 -14.94 -0.95 4.25
N MET A 45 -15.00 0.27 4.78
CA MET A 45 -15.38 1.46 4.03
C MET A 45 -14.34 1.88 2.99
N MET A 46 -13.08 1.45 3.12
CA MET A 46 -12.07 1.72 2.09
C MET A 46 -12.31 1.00 0.78
N ASP A 47 -12.90 -0.19 0.86
CA ASP A 47 -13.14 -1.02 -0.30
C ASP A 47 -14.40 -0.58 -1.05
N ASP A 48 -15.22 0.29 -0.44
CA ASP A 48 -16.42 0.85 -1.05
C ASP A 48 -16.09 2.17 -1.80
N PRO A 49 -16.27 2.20 -3.13
CA PRO A 49 -15.99 3.39 -3.94
C PRO A 49 -16.97 4.55 -3.72
N ASN A 50 -18.11 4.32 -3.06
CA ASN A 50 -19.17 5.31 -2.90
C ASN A 50 -19.18 6.01 -1.54
N VAL A 51 -18.31 5.59 -0.61
CA VAL A 51 -18.31 6.16 0.75
C VAL A 51 -17.66 7.54 0.75
N ASN A 52 -18.32 8.47 1.47
CA ASN A 52 -17.83 9.84 1.65
C ASN A 52 -16.52 9.86 2.45
N PHE A 53 -15.58 10.68 2.01
CA PHE A 53 -14.24 10.78 2.61
C PHE A 53 -14.28 11.08 4.12
N PHE A 54 -15.16 11.99 4.56
CA PHE A 54 -15.26 12.37 5.97
C PHE A 54 -15.84 11.27 6.86
N VAL A 55 -16.64 10.36 6.30
CA VAL A 55 -17.17 9.21 7.05
C VAL A 55 -16.05 8.22 7.36
N ILE A 56 -15.17 7.98 6.38
CA ILE A 56 -13.97 7.14 6.56
C ILE A 56 -13.00 7.80 7.53
N GLU A 57 -12.72 9.09 7.37
CA GLU A 57 -11.80 9.81 8.26
C GLU A 57 -12.32 9.85 9.70
N LYS A 58 -13.64 10.03 9.89
CA LYS A 58 -14.26 9.98 11.22
C LYS A 58 -14.17 8.58 11.84
N SER A 59 -14.57 7.53 11.12
CA SER A 59 -14.52 6.16 11.63
C SER A 59 -13.09 5.71 11.94
N PHE A 60 -12.12 6.13 11.12
CA PHE A 60 -10.70 5.94 11.37
C PHE A 60 -10.26 6.64 12.67
N ASN A 61 -10.58 7.92 12.82
CA ASN A 61 -10.21 8.70 14.01
C ASN A 61 -10.86 8.15 15.28
N ASP A 62 -12.11 7.71 15.20
CA ASP A 62 -12.85 7.12 16.32
C ASP A 62 -12.22 5.78 16.75
N PHE A 63 -11.82 4.93 15.80
CA PHE A 63 -11.16 3.66 16.10
C PHE A 63 -9.78 3.85 16.75
N TRP A 64 -9.00 4.81 16.27
CA TRP A 64 -7.65 5.09 16.79
C TRP A 64 -7.66 6.04 18.01
N LYS A 65 -8.82 6.54 18.44
CA LYS A 65 -8.93 7.44 19.59
C LYS A 65 -8.45 6.74 20.87
N GLY A 66 -7.30 7.16 21.38
CA GLY A 66 -6.70 6.57 22.58
C GLY A 66 -5.90 5.28 22.34
N LYS A 67 -5.71 4.87 21.08
CA LYS A 67 -4.80 3.78 20.68
C LYS A 67 -3.48 4.34 20.16
N GLU A 68 -2.44 3.51 20.19
CA GLU A 68 -1.16 3.84 19.54
C GLU A 68 -1.23 3.53 18.05
N LEU A 69 -0.90 4.51 17.19
CA LEU A 69 -0.86 4.33 15.75
C LEU A 69 0.29 3.40 15.35
N PRO A 70 0.14 2.54 14.32
CA PRO A 70 1.24 1.70 13.83
C PRO A 70 2.46 2.54 13.42
N VAL A 71 3.68 2.05 13.69
CA VAL A 71 4.91 2.75 13.31
C VAL A 71 5.12 2.69 11.80
N GLU A 72 5.35 3.83 11.16
CA GLU A 72 5.64 3.91 9.72
C GLU A 72 7.12 3.62 9.43
N GLU A 73 7.41 3.03 8.26
CA GLU A 73 8.79 2.74 7.84
C GLU A 73 9.64 4.01 7.78
N ASP A 74 9.05 5.13 7.36
CA ASP A 74 9.73 6.43 7.27
C ASP A 74 10.14 6.95 8.67
N GLU A 75 9.35 6.67 9.72
CA GLU A 75 9.73 6.99 11.11
C GLU A 75 10.86 6.10 11.63
N ILE A 76 10.97 4.88 11.12
CA ILE A 76 12.04 3.93 11.49
C ILE A 76 13.35 4.31 10.79
N LEU A 77 13.28 4.79 9.55
CA LEU A 77 14.44 5.13 8.72
C LEU A 77 15.08 6.47 9.09
N ASP A 78 14.35 7.36 9.78
CA ASP A 78 14.95 8.60 10.27
C ASP A 78 16.00 8.29 11.37
N VAL A 79 17.27 8.40 10.99
CA VAL A 79 18.44 8.14 11.85
C VAL A 79 18.50 9.14 13.00
N LYS A 80 17.88 10.32 12.85
CA LYS A 80 17.97 11.42 13.81
C LYS A 80 16.99 11.30 14.99
N LYS A 81 15.89 10.55 14.84
CA LYS A 81 14.91 10.27 15.91
C LYS A 81 15.09 8.85 16.44
N ASN A 82 15.97 8.69 17.42
CA ASN A 82 16.05 7.46 18.24
C ASN A 82 14.97 7.50 19.34
N THR A 83 13.69 7.49 18.92
CA THR A 83 12.54 7.48 19.83
C THR A 83 12.47 6.15 20.59
N GLU A 84 11.96 6.17 21.82
CA GLU A 84 11.74 4.95 22.63
C GLU A 84 10.94 3.89 21.86
N ARG A 85 10.08 4.32 20.94
CA ARG A 85 9.32 3.50 20.00
C ARG A 85 10.19 2.66 19.06
N LYS A 86 11.27 3.23 18.51
CA LYS A 86 12.24 2.51 17.66
C LYS A 86 13.02 1.47 18.47
N ARG A 87 13.35 1.80 19.73
CA ARG A 87 13.99 0.85 20.66
C ARG A 87 13.07 -0.29 21.07
N ARG A 88 11.77 -0.02 21.29
CA ARG A 88 10.72 -1.04 21.51
C ARG A 88 10.54 -1.92 20.29
N PHE A 89 10.45 -1.34 19.09
CA PHE A 89 10.35 -2.08 17.82
C PHE A 89 11.55 -3.01 17.59
N LEU A 90 12.78 -2.54 17.85
CA LEU A 90 14.01 -3.34 17.76
C LEU A 90 14.18 -4.35 18.91
N GLY A 91 13.27 -4.38 19.89
CA GLY A 91 13.31 -5.33 21.01
C GLY A 91 14.44 -5.09 22.02
N ILE A 92 15.06 -3.91 22.01
CA ILE A 92 16.26 -3.59 22.81
C ILE A 92 15.88 -3.32 24.29
N PHE A 93 14.64 -2.89 24.57
CA PHE A 93 14.13 -2.69 25.92
C PHE A 93 12.75 -3.35 26.06
N LYS A 94 12.63 -4.36 26.92
CA LYS A 94 11.34 -4.94 27.33
C LYS A 94 10.93 -4.31 28.66
N ARG A 95 10.03 -3.31 28.63
CA ARG A 95 9.42 -2.76 29.84
C ARG A 95 8.28 -3.68 30.28
N LYS A 96 7.94 -3.66 31.58
CA LYS A 96 6.75 -4.34 32.13
C LYS A 96 5.51 -3.56 31.68
N GLU A 97 5.03 -3.85 30.47
CA GLU A 97 3.81 -3.26 29.91
C GLU A 97 2.57 -3.76 30.62
N SER A 98 1.58 -2.88 30.75
CA SER A 98 0.24 -3.25 31.22
C SER A 98 -0.48 -4.07 30.14
N GLU A 99 -1.43 -4.93 30.54
CA GLU A 99 -2.23 -5.73 29.58
C GLU A 99 -2.95 -4.85 28.55
N ALA A 100 -3.45 -3.68 28.99
CA ALA A 100 -4.08 -2.69 28.12
C ALA A 100 -3.11 -2.05 27.10
N GLU A 101 -1.80 -2.01 27.38
CA GLU A 101 -0.79 -1.49 26.45
C GLU A 101 -0.42 -2.56 25.42
N ARG A 102 -0.32 -3.83 25.84
CA ARG A 102 -0.11 -4.96 24.92
C ARG A 102 -1.25 -5.13 23.92
N GLU A 103 -2.50 -5.04 24.38
CA GLU A 103 -3.66 -5.13 23.50
C GLU A 103 -3.65 -4.02 22.43
N ARG A 104 -3.24 -2.80 22.80
CA ARG A 104 -3.07 -1.68 21.85
C ARG A 104 -1.95 -1.93 20.85
N GLU A 105 -0.82 -2.50 21.28
CA GLU A 105 0.27 -2.88 20.38
C GLU A 105 -0.14 -4.02 19.43
N GLU A 106 -0.92 -4.98 19.91
CA GLU A 106 -1.46 -6.07 19.10
C GLU A 106 -2.42 -5.54 18.03
N ASP A 107 -3.31 -4.60 18.38
CA ASP A 107 -4.15 -3.89 17.42
C ASP A 107 -3.32 -3.13 16.38
N ALA A 108 -2.27 -2.42 16.82
CA ALA A 108 -1.37 -1.70 15.93
C ALA A 108 -0.66 -2.65 14.94
N ARG A 109 -0.23 -3.83 15.40
CA ARG A 109 0.38 -4.86 14.54
C ARG A 109 -0.63 -5.48 13.59
N LYS A 110 -1.83 -5.81 14.07
CA LYS A 110 -2.90 -6.43 13.29
C LYS A 110 -3.36 -5.52 12.15
N TYR A 111 -3.54 -4.23 12.43
CA TYR A 111 -4.03 -3.26 11.45
C TYR A 111 -2.92 -2.45 10.77
N ALA A 112 -1.64 -2.79 10.95
CA ALA A 112 -0.51 -2.08 10.34
C ALA A 112 -0.63 -1.98 8.81
N PHE A 113 -1.03 -3.09 8.16
CA PHE A 113 -1.22 -3.11 6.71
C PHE A 113 -2.40 -2.23 6.27
N ALA A 114 -3.53 -2.33 6.96
CA ALA A 114 -4.71 -1.53 6.68
C ALA A 114 -4.44 -0.03 6.91
N TYR A 115 -3.64 0.31 7.93
CA TYR A 115 -3.20 1.67 8.18
C TYR A 115 -2.34 2.21 7.03
N LYS A 116 -1.38 1.43 6.51
CA LYS A 116 -0.61 1.85 5.32
C LYS A 116 -1.51 2.06 4.10
N LYS A 117 -2.47 1.17 3.89
CA LYS A 117 -3.49 1.30 2.83
C LYS A 117 -4.29 2.60 3.00
N TYR A 118 -4.70 2.94 4.23
CA TYR A 118 -5.35 4.21 4.56
C TYR A 118 -4.54 5.42 4.12
N GLN A 119 -3.28 5.47 4.53
CA GLN A 119 -2.46 6.64 4.25
C GLN A 119 -2.22 6.82 2.75
N TRP A 120 -1.99 5.72 2.04
CA TRP A 120 -1.84 5.76 0.60
C TRP A 120 -3.12 6.21 -0.08
N TRP A 121 -4.26 5.61 0.27
CA TRP A 121 -5.58 6.00 -0.23
C TRP A 121 -5.88 7.47 0.04
N ARG A 122 -5.66 7.93 1.28
CA ARG A 122 -5.87 9.32 1.70
C ARG A 122 -5.05 10.26 0.83
N ARG A 123 -3.77 9.95 0.59
CA ARG A 123 -2.89 10.78 -0.27
C ARG A 123 -3.37 10.85 -1.72
N GLN A 124 -3.92 9.76 -2.26
CA GLN A 124 -4.47 9.72 -3.62
C GLN A 124 -5.80 10.47 -3.72
N VAL A 125 -6.67 10.35 -2.72
CA VAL A 125 -8.04 10.86 -2.75
C VAL A 125 -8.14 12.32 -2.34
N LEU A 126 -7.32 12.77 -1.38
CA LEU A 126 -7.37 14.13 -0.82
C LEU A 126 -7.43 15.26 -1.87
N PRO A 127 -6.69 15.22 -2.99
CA PRO A 127 -6.77 16.26 -4.02
C PRO A 127 -8.13 16.33 -4.74
N TYR A 128 -8.92 15.26 -4.66
CA TYR A 128 -10.18 15.08 -5.36
C TYR A 128 -11.40 15.11 -4.42
N VAL A 129 -11.18 15.41 -3.13
CA VAL A 129 -12.27 15.57 -2.15
C VAL A 129 -12.88 16.95 -2.33
N GLN A 130 -14.20 16.98 -2.51
CA GLN A 130 -14.98 18.21 -2.55
C GLN A 130 -15.26 18.74 -1.13
N PRO A 131 -15.68 20.01 -0.97
CA PRO A 131 -15.99 20.57 0.36
C PRO A 131 -17.10 19.83 1.13
N ASP A 132 -17.96 19.10 0.43
CA ASP A 132 -19.02 18.24 0.99
C ASP A 132 -18.52 16.85 1.43
N GLY A 133 -17.25 16.53 1.16
CA GLY A 133 -16.62 15.24 1.44
C GLY A 133 -16.84 14.19 0.36
N SER A 134 -17.56 14.52 -0.71
CA SER A 134 -17.71 13.61 -1.85
C SER A 134 -16.38 13.49 -2.59
N ILE A 135 -16.00 12.26 -2.90
CA ILE A 135 -14.85 11.98 -3.75
C ILE A 135 -15.27 12.20 -5.21
N LEU A 136 -14.46 12.91 -5.97
CA LEU A 136 -14.72 13.11 -7.39
C LEU A 136 -14.71 11.76 -8.14
N SER A 137 -15.72 11.51 -8.99
CA SER A 137 -15.77 10.29 -9.79
C SER A 137 -14.56 10.17 -10.74
N ASN A 138 -14.15 8.94 -11.05
CA ASN A 138 -13.02 8.68 -11.95
C ASN A 138 -13.19 9.35 -13.32
N GLU A 139 -14.40 9.39 -13.86
CA GLU A 139 -14.70 10.05 -15.13
C GLU A 139 -14.39 11.55 -15.08
N LYS A 140 -14.82 12.23 -14.01
CA LYS A 140 -14.55 13.65 -13.79
C LYS A 140 -13.05 13.91 -13.57
N GLN A 141 -12.35 13.00 -12.90
CA GLN A 141 -10.88 13.09 -12.75
C GLN A 141 -10.18 13.04 -14.11
N VAL A 142 -10.59 12.12 -15.01
CA VAL A 142 -10.04 12.01 -16.37
C VAL A 142 -10.32 13.28 -17.17
N GLN A 143 -11.52 13.86 -17.06
CA GLN A 143 -11.85 15.12 -17.74
C GLN A 143 -10.97 16.28 -17.28
N ILE A 144 -10.77 16.43 -15.96
CA ILE A 144 -9.88 17.47 -15.42
C ILE A 144 -8.46 17.29 -15.97
N TRP A 145 -7.96 16.05 -16.02
CA TRP A 145 -6.65 15.77 -16.58
C TRP A 145 -6.54 16.14 -18.07
N GLN A 146 -7.56 15.80 -18.88
CA GLN A 146 -7.61 16.16 -20.29
C GLN A 146 -7.64 17.69 -20.49
N GLN A 147 -8.44 18.41 -19.70
CA GLN A 147 -8.50 19.86 -19.72
C GLN A 147 -7.15 20.49 -19.35
N GLN A 148 -6.50 19.99 -18.30
CA GLN A 148 -5.16 20.44 -17.91
C GLN A 148 -4.13 20.21 -19.01
N LYS A 149 -4.22 19.07 -19.72
CA LYS A 149 -3.33 18.76 -20.85
C LYS A 149 -3.51 19.77 -21.99
N GLN A 150 -4.75 20.07 -22.37
CA GLN A 150 -5.06 21.05 -23.42
C GLN A 150 -4.66 22.48 -23.02
N LEU A 151 -4.87 22.87 -21.76
CA LEU A 151 -4.45 24.19 -21.28
C LEU A 151 -2.92 24.35 -21.36
N LYS A 152 -2.17 23.31 -20.98
CA LYS A 152 -0.71 23.32 -21.08
C LYS A 152 -0.23 23.48 -22.53
N THR A 153 -0.82 22.75 -23.48
CA THR A 153 -0.45 22.89 -24.91
C THR A 153 -0.77 24.28 -25.42
N ASN A 154 -1.95 24.83 -25.10
CA ASN A 154 -2.35 26.16 -25.53
C ASN A 154 -1.44 27.27 -24.97
N ILE A 155 -1.02 27.14 -23.70
CA ILE A 155 -0.07 28.07 -23.07
C ILE A 155 1.30 28.00 -23.77
N GLN A 156 1.79 26.80 -24.07
CA GLN A 156 3.07 26.61 -24.76
C GLN A 156 3.04 27.19 -26.18
N GLU A 157 1.95 26.97 -26.92
CA GLU A 157 1.78 27.55 -28.26
C GLU A 157 1.72 29.08 -28.22
N LYS A 158 1.01 29.65 -27.24
CA LYS A 158 0.95 31.11 -27.05
C LYS A 158 2.33 31.67 -26.72
N GLN A 159 3.05 31.06 -25.78
CA GLN A 159 4.43 31.46 -25.43
C GLN A 159 5.37 31.37 -26.64
N ALA A 160 5.24 30.35 -27.48
CA ALA A 160 6.04 30.20 -28.70
C ALA A 160 5.72 31.29 -29.74
N LYS A 161 4.44 31.67 -29.88
CA LYS A 161 4.02 32.77 -30.77
C LYS A 161 4.52 34.11 -30.27
N ASP A 162 4.34 34.40 -28.99
CA ASP A 162 4.77 35.65 -28.36
C ASP A 162 6.30 35.83 -28.47
N LYS A 163 7.08 34.75 -28.26
CA LYS A 163 8.54 34.77 -28.45
C LYS A 163 8.94 35.07 -29.90
N LYS A 164 8.29 34.43 -30.87
CA LYS A 164 8.53 34.70 -32.30
C LYS A 164 8.16 36.13 -32.69
N GLU A 165 7.11 36.70 -32.10
CA GLU A 165 6.73 38.09 -32.34
C GLU A 165 7.74 39.09 -31.74
N GLN A 166 8.27 38.80 -30.54
CA GLN A 166 9.33 39.59 -29.93
C GLN A 166 10.64 39.55 -30.73
N GLU A 167 11.05 38.38 -31.22
CA GLU A 167 12.23 38.23 -32.09
C GLU A 167 12.09 39.07 -33.38
N LYS A 168 10.92 39.02 -34.03
CA LYS A 168 10.64 39.83 -35.23
C LYS A 168 10.66 41.35 -34.96
N LYS A 169 10.16 41.80 -33.79
CA LYS A 169 10.18 43.23 -33.42
C LYS A 169 11.62 43.71 -33.17
N ASN A 170 12.44 42.90 -32.50
CA ASN A 170 13.84 43.21 -32.26
C ASN A 170 14.64 43.28 -33.57
N ASP A 171 14.47 42.31 -34.49
CA ASP A 171 15.14 42.31 -35.79
C ASP A 171 14.77 43.53 -36.66
N ASN A 172 13.52 43.99 -36.59
CA ASN A 172 13.07 45.15 -37.37
C ASN A 172 13.55 46.49 -36.76
N SER A 173 13.76 46.54 -35.43
CA SER A 173 14.33 47.72 -34.77
C SER A 173 15.85 47.88 -35.00
N GLY A 174 16.58 46.78 -35.23
CA GLY A 174 18.01 46.80 -35.54
C GLY A 174 18.36 47.27 -36.96
N LYS A 175 17.39 47.34 -37.88
CA LYS A 175 17.58 47.80 -39.27
C LYS A 175 17.31 49.30 -39.50
N LYS A 176 16.94 50.06 -38.46
CA LYS A 176 16.78 51.52 -38.51
C LYS A 176 18.06 52.23 -38.01
N TRP A 177 19.17 52.12 -38.74
CA TRP A 177 20.36 52.97 -38.61
C TRP A 177 21.01 53.14 -39.97
#